data_AF-A0A353GQF2-F1
#
_entry.id   AF-A0A353GQF2-F1
#
_cell.length_a   1.000
_cell.length_b   1.000
_cell.length_c   1.000
_cell.angle_alpha   90.00
_cell.angle_beta   90.00
_cell.angle_gamma   90.00
#
_symmetry.space_group_name_H-M   'P 1'
#
loop_
_entity.id
_entity.type
_entity.pdbx_description
1 polymer ?
#
loop_
_entity_poly.entity_id
_entity_poly.type
_entity_poly.pdbx_seq_one_letter_code
_entity_poly.pdbx_strand_id
1 'polypeptide(L)'
;MKRLSIKILLLVSVLALLTTTLFAEENDKDKIVTDIMLQSLQMWHYNPNPIDEHLSQRIFRLYLKNLDPNKQFLLKSDVKHLKNYENQLDKQLKNESYDFYNMSKIILQQRITETSLIVQETLAKPFDFSVKESFETDPEKRDFPDGPQGLREYWRLNLKYQTLLTYLEIINTSKSQSNTQKADEEINLNQPFHPEIERQAREKVAQNFKR
;
A
#
# COMPACT_ATOMS: atom_id res chain seq x y z
N MET A 1 -1.45 -16.35 59.40
CA MET A 1 -0.57 -16.23 58.21
C MET A 1 -0.96 -17.19 57.08
N LYS A 2 -1.02 -18.52 57.30
CA LYS A 2 -1.32 -19.52 56.24
C LYS A 2 -2.62 -19.30 55.44
N ARG A 3 -3.71 -18.83 56.07
CA ARG A 3 -4.99 -18.55 55.39
C ARG A 3 -4.96 -17.32 54.47
N LEU A 4 -4.06 -16.37 54.72
CA LEU A 4 -3.90 -15.18 53.87
C LEU A 4 -3.07 -15.52 52.63
N SER A 5 -2.03 -16.33 52.81
CA SER A 5 -1.20 -16.85 51.72
C SER A 5 -1.98 -17.69 50.71
N ILE A 6 -2.95 -18.49 51.16
CA ILE A 6 -3.82 -19.30 50.27
C ILE A 6 -4.75 -18.41 49.44
N LYS A 7 -5.31 -17.33 50.01
CA LYS A 7 -6.16 -16.39 49.26
C LYS A 7 -5.38 -15.61 48.21
N ILE A 8 -4.15 -15.21 48.52
CA ILE A 8 -3.25 -14.54 47.57
C ILE A 8 -2.87 -15.50 46.43
N LEU A 9 -2.57 -16.76 46.74
CA LEU A 9 -2.27 -17.78 45.74
C LEU A 9 -3.46 -18.02 44.78
N LEU A 10 -4.68 -18.08 45.30
CA LEU A 10 -5.90 -18.22 44.49
C LEU A 10 -6.15 -16.98 43.62
N LEU A 11 -5.92 -15.77 44.15
CA LEU A 11 -6.07 -14.53 43.37
C LEU A 11 -5.05 -14.47 42.22
N VAL A 12 -3.79 -14.84 42.47
CA VAL A 12 -2.74 -14.89 41.44
C VAL A 12 -3.05 -15.97 40.40
N SER A 13 -3.57 -17.12 40.81
CA SER A 13 -4.02 -18.18 39.89
C SER A 13 -5.15 -17.70 38.97
N VAL A 14 -6.15 -17.01 39.52
CA VAL A 14 -7.28 -16.47 38.75
C VAL A 14 -6.80 -15.38 37.82
N LEU A 15 -5.90 -14.51 38.27
CA LEU A 15 -5.32 -13.46 37.43
C LEU A 15 -4.46 -14.06 36.30
N ALA A 16 -3.67 -15.10 36.58
CA ALA A 16 -2.89 -15.82 35.57
C ALA A 16 -3.79 -16.47 34.51
N LEU A 17 -4.86 -17.16 34.93
CA LEU A 17 -5.87 -17.72 34.03
C LEU A 17 -6.55 -16.63 33.18
N LEU A 18 -6.89 -15.50 33.79
CA LEU A 18 -7.53 -14.38 33.08
C LEU A 18 -6.58 -13.73 32.07
N THR A 19 -5.29 -13.60 32.40
CA THR A 19 -4.28 -13.11 31.46
C THR A 19 -4.11 -14.10 30.30
N THR A 20 -4.04 -15.40 30.56
CA THR A 20 -3.94 -16.39 29.46
C THR A 20 -5.14 -16.36 28.53
N THR A 21 -6.36 -16.10 29.01
CA THR A 21 -7.55 -16.00 28.15
C THR A 21 -7.63 -14.68 27.37
N LEU A 22 -7.10 -13.58 27.92
CA LEU A 22 -7.05 -12.30 27.21
C LEU A 22 -5.93 -12.25 26.17
N PHE A 23 -4.87 -13.05 26.36
CA PHE A 23 -3.78 -13.25 25.41
C PHE A 23 -3.95 -14.52 24.55
N ALA A 24 -5.02 -15.32 24.77
CA ALA A 24 -5.36 -16.47 23.92
C ALA A 24 -5.84 -15.94 22.56
N GLU A 25 -4.86 -15.94 21.68
CA GLU A 25 -4.68 -15.41 20.34
C GLU A 25 -5.89 -15.26 19.39
N GLU A 26 -5.93 -14.08 18.75
CA GLU A 26 -6.62 -13.79 17.48
C GLU A 26 -6.17 -14.73 16.34
N ASN A 27 -4.95 -15.28 16.46
CA ASN A 27 -4.24 -16.12 15.48
C ASN A 27 -4.95 -17.46 15.16
N ASP A 28 -5.73 -18.02 16.09
CA ASP A 28 -6.41 -19.31 15.87
C ASP A 28 -7.58 -19.19 14.88
N LYS A 29 -8.22 -18.02 14.80
CA LYS A 29 -9.34 -17.81 13.87
C LYS A 29 -8.88 -17.79 12.42
N ASP A 30 -7.80 -17.05 12.13
CA ASP A 30 -7.27 -16.91 10.78
C ASP A 30 -6.74 -18.25 10.24
N LYS A 31 -6.16 -19.08 11.10
CA LYS A 31 -5.79 -20.47 10.81
C LYS A 31 -6.97 -21.32 10.38
N ILE A 32 -8.00 -21.38 11.24
CA ILE A 32 -9.22 -22.14 10.95
C ILE A 32 -9.87 -21.67 9.65
N VAL A 33 -9.94 -20.35 9.42
CA VAL A 33 -10.51 -19.80 8.18
C VAL A 33 -9.67 -20.20 6.97
N THR A 34 -8.34 -20.10 7.06
CA THR A 34 -7.42 -20.49 5.98
C THR A 34 -7.59 -21.97 5.64
N ASP A 35 -7.67 -22.84 6.65
CA ASP A 35 -7.85 -24.27 6.47
C ASP A 35 -9.19 -24.62 5.84
N ILE A 36 -10.28 -24.03 6.30
CA ILE A 36 -11.60 -24.24 5.71
C ILE A 36 -11.61 -23.80 4.25
N MET A 37 -11.00 -22.66 3.93
CA MET A 37 -10.87 -22.20 2.54
C MET A 37 -10.04 -23.16 1.70
N LEU A 38 -8.88 -23.61 2.22
CA LEU A 38 -7.99 -24.51 1.52
C LEU A 38 -8.64 -25.87 1.27
N GLN A 39 -9.26 -26.47 2.29
CA GLN A 39 -10.03 -27.71 2.18
C GLN A 39 -11.18 -27.55 1.19
N SER A 40 -11.87 -26.40 1.21
CA SER A 40 -12.96 -26.15 0.29
C SER A 40 -12.48 -26.12 -1.16
N LEU A 41 -11.35 -25.46 -1.42
CA LEU A 41 -10.72 -25.43 -2.75
C LEU A 41 -10.18 -26.79 -3.19
N GLN A 42 -9.74 -27.65 -2.27
CA GLN A 42 -9.27 -28.99 -2.62
C GLN A 42 -10.42 -29.96 -2.88
N MET A 43 -11.51 -29.88 -2.11
CA MET A 43 -12.60 -30.86 -2.16
C MET A 43 -13.74 -30.47 -3.10
N TRP A 44 -14.09 -29.19 -3.18
CA TRP A 44 -15.30 -28.73 -3.86
C TRP A 44 -15.02 -27.96 -5.15
N HIS A 45 -13.78 -27.54 -5.40
CA HIS A 45 -13.44 -26.88 -6.65
C HIS A 45 -13.49 -27.88 -7.81
N TYR A 46 -14.16 -27.54 -8.91
CA TYR A 46 -14.31 -28.42 -10.08
C TYR A 46 -12.97 -28.89 -10.67
N ASN A 47 -11.95 -28.04 -10.59
CA ASN A 47 -10.59 -28.33 -11.05
C ASN A 47 -9.57 -27.98 -9.94
N PRO A 48 -9.43 -28.82 -8.90
CA PRO A 48 -8.58 -28.51 -7.76
C PRO A 48 -7.11 -28.56 -8.19
N ASN A 49 -6.36 -27.50 -7.86
CA ASN A 49 -4.91 -27.50 -8.10
C ASN A 49 -4.20 -28.20 -6.92
N PRO A 50 -3.19 -29.05 -7.17
CA PRO A 50 -2.37 -29.60 -6.10
C PRO A 50 -1.69 -28.48 -5.31
N ILE A 51 -1.57 -28.67 -3.99
CA ILE A 51 -0.84 -27.75 -3.11
C ILE A 51 0.65 -28.08 -3.22
N ASP A 52 1.32 -27.47 -4.20
CA ASP A 52 2.71 -27.72 -4.56
C ASP A 52 3.49 -26.42 -4.87
N GLU A 53 4.75 -26.59 -5.28
CA GLU A 53 5.63 -25.47 -5.65
C GLU A 53 5.06 -24.63 -6.81
N HIS A 54 4.35 -25.23 -7.76
CA HIS A 54 3.76 -24.51 -8.89
C HIS A 54 2.58 -23.62 -8.43
N LEU A 55 1.74 -24.13 -7.52
CA LEU A 55 0.72 -23.30 -6.87
C LEU A 55 1.35 -22.16 -6.07
N SER A 56 2.46 -22.42 -5.36
CA SER A 56 3.19 -21.41 -4.58
C SER A 56 3.63 -20.23 -5.45
N GLN A 57 4.27 -20.52 -6.57
CA GLN A 57 4.71 -19.51 -7.53
C GLN A 57 3.55 -18.66 -8.08
N ARG A 58 2.40 -19.30 -8.35
CA ARG A 58 1.18 -18.59 -8.81
C ARG A 58 0.63 -17.68 -7.72
N ILE A 59 0.52 -18.17 -6.48
CA ILE A 59 0.07 -17.38 -5.34
C ILE A 59 1.01 -16.20 -5.12
N PHE A 60 2.33 -16.42 -5.13
CA PHE A 60 3.33 -15.38 -4.96
C PHE A 60 3.17 -14.25 -5.99
N ARG A 61 3.09 -14.60 -7.28
CA ARG A 61 2.91 -13.61 -8.36
C ARG A 61 1.61 -12.81 -8.22
N LEU A 62 0.50 -13.49 -7.94
CA LEU A 62 -0.80 -12.84 -7.78
C LEU A 62 -0.82 -11.95 -6.53
N TYR A 63 -0.28 -12.44 -5.42
CA TYR A 63 -0.18 -11.70 -4.17
C TYR A 63 0.66 -10.45 -4.36
N LEU A 64 1.84 -10.55 -4.97
CA LEU A 64 2.70 -9.38 -5.20
C LEU A 64 2.03 -8.35 -6.11
N LYS A 65 1.30 -8.78 -7.14
CA LYS A 65 0.51 -7.90 -8.02
C LYS A 65 -0.58 -7.16 -7.23
N ASN A 66 -1.22 -7.83 -6.28
CA ASN A 66 -2.26 -7.22 -5.45
C ASN A 66 -1.70 -6.38 -4.29
N LEU A 67 -0.48 -6.68 -3.82
CA LEU A 67 0.17 -5.98 -2.72
C LEU A 67 0.55 -4.54 -3.13
N ASP A 68 1.06 -4.36 -4.34
CA ASP A 68 1.42 -3.05 -4.89
C ASP A 68 1.17 -2.99 -6.42
N PRO A 69 -0.10 -2.90 -6.85
CA PRO A 69 -0.46 -2.96 -8.27
C PRO A 69 0.11 -1.81 -9.09
N ASN A 70 0.31 -0.65 -8.46
CA ASN A 70 0.87 0.54 -9.09
C ASN A 70 2.38 0.64 -8.96
N LYS A 71 3.05 -0.30 -8.28
CA LYS A 71 4.50 -0.27 -7.99
C LYS A 71 4.93 1.04 -7.33
N GLN A 72 4.10 1.54 -6.41
CA GLN A 72 4.23 2.87 -5.82
C GLN A 72 4.86 2.84 -4.41
N PHE A 73 5.05 1.65 -3.83
CA PHE A 73 5.57 1.50 -2.47
C PHE A 73 6.84 0.66 -2.43
N LEU A 74 6.82 -0.52 -3.06
CA LEU A 74 7.89 -1.51 -2.89
C LEU A 74 9.13 -1.14 -3.69
N LEU A 75 10.31 -1.43 -3.14
CA LEU A 75 11.59 -1.37 -3.87
C LEU A 75 11.92 -2.71 -4.51
N LYS A 76 12.82 -2.70 -5.50
CA LYS A 76 13.39 -3.96 -6.05
C LYS A 76 14.01 -4.84 -4.98
N SER A 77 14.63 -4.26 -3.95
CA SER A 77 15.20 -5.00 -2.81
C SER A 77 14.13 -5.75 -2.03
N ASP A 78 12.95 -5.15 -1.86
CA ASP A 78 11.84 -5.72 -1.09
C ASP A 78 11.24 -6.89 -1.86
N VAL A 79 10.99 -6.70 -3.15
CA VAL A 79 10.51 -7.76 -4.04
C VAL A 79 11.50 -8.92 -4.08
N LYS A 80 12.81 -8.63 -4.15
CA LYS A 80 13.85 -9.65 -4.10
C LYS A 80 13.85 -10.41 -2.76
N HIS A 81 13.64 -9.71 -1.65
CA HIS A 81 13.55 -10.35 -0.34
C HIS A 81 12.33 -11.27 -0.24
N LEU A 82 11.16 -10.79 -0.68
CA LEU A 82 9.92 -11.55 -0.72
C LEU A 82 10.00 -12.76 -1.66
N LYS A 83 10.77 -12.65 -2.75
CA LYS A 83 10.98 -13.74 -3.71
C LYS A 83 11.62 -14.99 -3.07
N ASN A 84 12.32 -14.85 -1.94
CA ASN A 84 12.85 -16.00 -1.21
C ASN A 84 11.74 -16.97 -0.74
N TYR A 85 10.50 -16.50 -0.60
CA TYR A 85 9.34 -17.29 -0.20
C TYR A 85 8.58 -17.91 -1.38
N GLU A 86 8.92 -17.57 -2.64
CA GLU A 86 8.15 -17.92 -3.84
C GLU A 86 7.83 -19.42 -3.95
N ASN A 87 8.77 -20.29 -3.58
CA ASN A 87 8.66 -21.74 -3.65
C ASN A 87 8.32 -22.40 -2.29
N GLN A 88 7.90 -21.63 -1.29
CA GLN A 88 7.68 -22.10 0.08
C GLN A 88 6.23 -21.93 0.55
N LEU A 89 5.37 -21.30 -0.25
CA LEU A 89 4.00 -20.97 0.17
C LEU A 89 3.13 -22.22 0.35
N ASP A 90 3.35 -23.30 -0.41
CA ASP A 90 2.66 -24.58 -0.21
C ASP A 90 2.96 -25.18 1.16
N LYS A 91 4.23 -25.11 1.59
CA LYS A 91 4.66 -25.58 2.90
C LYS A 91 4.10 -24.69 4.01
N GLN A 92 4.09 -23.38 3.80
CA GLN A 92 3.49 -22.44 4.74
C GLN A 92 1.99 -22.68 4.91
N LEU A 93 1.25 -22.93 3.82
CA LEU A 93 -0.17 -23.27 3.86
C LEU A 93 -0.43 -24.59 4.60
N LYS A 94 0.40 -25.63 4.37
CA LYS A 94 0.25 -26.94 5.04
C LYS A 94 0.61 -26.92 6.52
N ASN A 95 1.58 -26.09 6.90
CA ASN A 95 2.11 -25.99 8.25
C ASN A 95 1.51 -24.81 9.03
N GLU A 96 0.48 -24.16 8.51
CA GLU A 96 -0.19 -23.00 9.11
C GLU A 96 0.79 -21.86 9.50
N SER A 97 1.84 -21.66 8.68
CA SER A 97 2.79 -20.55 8.83
C SER A 97 2.37 -19.36 7.95
N TYR A 98 2.58 -18.16 8.47
CA TYR A 98 2.27 -16.90 7.82
C TYR A 98 3.51 -16.04 7.59
N ASP A 99 4.71 -16.64 7.56
CA ASP A 99 5.96 -15.89 7.50
C ASP A 99 6.01 -14.95 6.28
N PHE A 100 5.58 -15.42 5.11
CA PHE A 100 5.52 -14.58 3.91
C PHE A 100 4.57 -13.40 4.09
N TYR A 101 3.36 -13.65 4.59
CA TYR A 101 2.33 -12.63 4.81
C TYR A 101 2.76 -11.59 5.86
N ASN A 102 3.35 -12.05 6.96
CA ASN A 102 3.86 -11.17 8.01
C ASN A 102 5.01 -10.31 7.48
N MET A 103 5.94 -10.90 6.73
CA MET A 103 7.06 -10.18 6.14
C MET A 103 6.59 -9.14 5.11
N SER A 104 5.68 -9.50 4.22
CA SER A 104 5.13 -8.56 3.22
C SER A 104 4.39 -7.40 3.89
N LYS A 105 3.63 -7.67 4.96
CA LYS A 105 2.94 -6.65 5.75
C LYS A 105 3.92 -5.69 6.41
N ILE A 106 4.99 -6.19 7.05
CA ILE A 106 6.01 -5.35 7.69
C ILE A 106 6.67 -4.43 6.66
N ILE A 107 7.10 -5.00 5.54
CA ILE A 107 7.72 -4.25 4.44
C ILE A 107 6.77 -3.17 3.90
N LEU A 108 5.52 -3.54 3.60
CA LEU A 108 4.56 -2.60 3.05
C LEU A 108 4.25 -1.46 4.03
N GLN A 109 4.07 -1.77 5.32
CA GLN A 109 3.84 -0.76 6.35
C GLN A 109 5.01 0.23 6.44
N GLN A 110 6.25 -0.28 6.43
CA GLN A 110 7.44 0.58 6.39
C GLN A 110 7.41 1.50 5.16
N ARG A 111 7.13 0.97 3.96
CA ARG A 111 7.10 1.75 2.72
C ARG A 111 5.98 2.77 2.68
N ILE A 112 4.82 2.47 3.26
CA ILE A 112 3.71 3.43 3.41
C ILE A 112 4.13 4.60 4.29
N THR A 113 4.79 4.33 5.43
CA THR A 113 5.29 5.40 6.31
C THR A 113 6.33 6.28 5.61
N GLU A 114 7.32 5.67 4.95
CA GLU A 114 8.33 6.40 4.20
C GLU A 114 7.71 7.24 3.07
N THR A 115 6.77 6.66 2.34
CA THR A 115 6.05 7.34 1.25
C THR A 115 5.23 8.52 1.75
N SER A 116 4.56 8.39 2.90
CA SER A 116 3.81 9.48 3.51
C SER A 116 4.69 10.71 3.80
N LEU A 117 5.89 10.48 4.32
CA LEU A 117 6.88 11.55 4.53
C LEU A 117 7.33 12.19 3.21
N ILE A 118 7.63 11.38 2.20
CA ILE A 118 8.00 11.87 0.86
C ILE A 118 6.90 12.76 0.28
N VAL A 119 5.63 12.34 0.38
CA VAL A 119 4.49 13.12 -0.12
C VAL A 119 4.38 14.46 0.61
N GLN A 120 4.48 14.46 1.95
CA GLN A 120 4.42 15.67 2.76
C GLN A 120 5.54 16.66 2.39
N GLU A 121 6.78 16.18 2.33
CA GLU A 121 7.95 17.01 2.01
C GLU A 121 7.90 17.57 0.59
N THR A 122 7.40 16.78 -0.37
CA THR A 122 7.30 17.15 -1.78
C THR A 122 6.22 18.21 -1.98
N LEU A 123 5.02 17.99 -1.45
CA LEU A 123 3.90 18.93 -1.59
C LEU A 123 4.07 20.22 -0.79
N ALA A 124 5.01 20.28 0.15
CA ALA A 124 5.36 21.51 0.86
C ALA A 124 6.07 22.54 -0.03
N LYS A 125 6.63 22.12 -1.18
CA LYS A 125 7.40 22.95 -2.10
C LYS A 125 6.64 23.14 -3.42
N PRO A 126 6.79 24.30 -4.09
CA PRO A 126 6.23 24.49 -5.42
C PRO A 126 6.95 23.62 -6.45
N PHE A 127 6.23 23.19 -7.49
CA PHE A 127 6.82 22.48 -8.62
C PHE A 127 7.28 23.45 -9.71
N ASP A 128 8.40 23.15 -10.36
CA ASP A 128 8.84 23.85 -11.56
C ASP A 128 8.27 23.16 -12.81
N PHE A 129 7.27 23.77 -13.44
CA PHE A 129 6.63 23.27 -14.66
C PHE A 129 7.32 23.72 -15.96
N SER A 130 8.40 24.50 -15.87
CA SER A 130 9.20 24.88 -17.06
C SER A 130 10.12 23.76 -17.56
N VAL A 131 10.44 22.81 -16.68
CA VAL A 131 11.28 21.66 -17.01
C VAL A 131 10.48 20.62 -17.81
N LYS A 132 11.02 20.22 -18.97
CA LYS A 132 10.49 19.13 -19.78
C LYS A 132 10.81 17.79 -19.12
N GLU A 133 9.78 17.12 -18.64
CA GLU A 133 9.87 15.82 -17.96
C GLU A 133 8.76 14.90 -18.46
N SER A 134 8.93 13.58 -18.29
CA SER A 134 7.94 12.57 -18.66
C SER A 134 7.59 11.71 -17.46
N PHE A 135 6.32 11.31 -17.35
CA PHE A 135 5.85 10.39 -16.32
C PHE A 135 5.09 9.25 -16.98
N GLU A 136 5.59 8.03 -16.85
CA GLU A 136 4.88 6.83 -17.31
C GLU A 136 3.75 6.53 -16.32
N THR A 137 2.51 6.52 -16.79
CA THR A 137 1.31 6.28 -15.96
C THR A 137 0.92 4.81 -15.92
N ASP A 138 1.39 4.00 -16.88
CA ASP A 138 1.13 2.57 -16.96
C ASP A 138 2.05 1.80 -16.00
N PRO A 139 1.52 1.16 -14.94
CA PRO A 139 2.33 0.39 -14.01
C PRO A 139 3.02 -0.83 -14.65
N GLU A 140 2.43 -1.41 -15.69
CA GLU A 140 2.95 -2.61 -16.34
C GLU A 140 4.23 -2.29 -17.14
N LYS A 141 4.40 -1.04 -17.60
CA LYS A 141 5.59 -0.58 -18.32
C LYS A 141 6.74 -0.13 -17.42
N ARG A 142 6.55 -0.15 -16.10
CA ARG A 142 7.54 0.32 -15.12
C ARG A 142 8.11 -0.82 -14.31
N ASP A 143 9.35 -0.66 -13.89
CA ASP A 143 9.92 -1.50 -12.84
C ASP A 143 9.69 -0.88 -11.46
N PHE A 144 9.79 -1.70 -10.41
CA PHE A 144 9.89 -1.19 -9.05
C PHE A 144 11.11 -0.27 -8.92
N PRO A 145 11.08 0.77 -8.08
CA PRO A 145 12.24 1.63 -7.86
C PRO A 145 13.46 0.87 -7.35
N ASP A 146 14.65 1.22 -7.86
CA ASP A 146 15.93 0.59 -7.47
C ASP A 146 16.32 0.85 -6.00
N GLY A 147 15.79 1.92 -5.42
CA GLY A 147 16.15 2.36 -4.08
C GLY A 147 15.30 3.54 -3.59
N PRO A 148 15.57 4.04 -2.36
CA PRO A 148 14.82 5.14 -1.76
C PRO A 148 14.85 6.45 -2.59
N GLN A 149 15.93 6.71 -3.32
CA GLN A 149 16.01 7.87 -4.22
C GLN A 149 15.10 7.71 -5.44
N GLY A 150 15.05 6.52 -6.05
CA GLY A 150 14.13 6.23 -7.14
C GLY A 150 12.67 6.32 -6.71
N LEU A 151 12.35 5.86 -5.49
CA LEU A 151 11.00 5.99 -4.93
C LEU A 151 10.62 7.47 -4.71
N ARG A 152 11.55 8.27 -4.18
CA ARG A 152 11.36 9.74 -4.05
C ARG A 152 11.10 10.40 -5.40
N GLU A 153 11.88 10.05 -6.42
CA GLU A 153 11.74 10.63 -7.74
C GLU A 153 10.41 10.24 -8.40
N TYR A 154 10.01 8.97 -8.25
CA TYR A 154 8.70 8.49 -8.68
C TYR A 154 7.57 9.32 -8.08
N TRP A 155 7.56 9.49 -6.75
CA TRP A 155 6.55 10.27 -6.06
C TRP A 155 6.60 11.75 -6.43
N ARG A 156 7.79 12.33 -6.65
CA ARG A 156 7.93 13.71 -7.13
C ARG A 156 7.22 13.90 -8.47
N LEU A 157 7.50 13.04 -9.45
CA LEU A 157 6.88 13.11 -10.78
C LEU A 157 5.36 12.84 -10.70
N ASN A 158 4.94 11.87 -9.91
CA ASN A 158 3.53 11.55 -9.73
C ASN A 158 2.75 12.72 -9.10
N LEU A 159 3.27 13.33 -8.03
CA LEU A 159 2.64 14.46 -7.36
C LEU A 159 2.65 15.73 -8.23
N LYS A 160 3.73 15.95 -9.00
CA LYS A 160 3.79 17.01 -9.99
C LYS A 160 2.71 16.84 -11.06
N TYR A 161 2.53 15.61 -11.57
CA TYR A 161 1.48 15.27 -12.53
C TYR A 161 0.08 15.49 -11.96
N GLN A 162 -0.21 14.98 -10.75
CA GLN A 162 -1.49 15.20 -10.09
C GLN A 162 -1.78 16.69 -9.87
N THR A 163 -0.78 17.44 -9.40
CA THR A 163 -0.89 18.89 -9.19
C THR A 163 -1.19 19.61 -10.49
N LEU A 164 -0.57 19.21 -11.61
CA LEU A 164 -0.85 19.78 -12.93
C LEU A 164 -2.29 19.51 -13.37
N LEU A 165 -2.79 18.29 -13.19
CA LEU A 165 -4.18 17.95 -13.52
C LEU A 165 -5.17 18.79 -12.70
N THR A 166 -4.97 18.89 -11.38
CA THR A 166 -5.81 19.71 -10.50
C THR A 166 -5.71 21.20 -10.83
N TYR A 167 -4.53 21.67 -11.23
CA TYR A 167 -4.34 23.05 -11.69
C TYR A 167 -5.19 23.36 -12.93
N LEU A 168 -5.15 22.47 -13.93
CA LEU A 168 -5.95 22.62 -15.15
C LEU A 168 -7.46 22.55 -14.86
N GLU A 169 -7.88 21.66 -13.95
CA GLU A 169 -9.26 21.57 -13.48
C GLU A 169 -9.75 22.89 -12.86
N ILE A 170 -8.94 23.51 -11.98
CA ILE A 170 -9.27 24.79 -11.35
C ILE A 170 -9.44 25.88 -12.41
N ILE A 171 -8.50 26.00 -13.35
CA ILE A 171 -8.56 27.02 -14.41
C ILE A 171 -9.80 26.84 -15.28
N ASN A 172 -10.09 25.62 -15.71
CA ASN A 172 -11.23 25.35 -16.58
C ASN A 172 -12.55 25.63 -15.86
N THR A 173 -12.64 25.27 -14.58
CA THR A 173 -13.83 25.54 -13.76
C THR A 173 -14.06 27.05 -13.57
N SER A 174 -12.99 27.81 -13.29
CA SER A 174 -13.08 29.26 -13.16
C SER A 174 -13.52 29.93 -14.46
N LYS A 175 -13.04 29.46 -15.62
CA LYS A 175 -13.45 29.95 -16.93
C LYS A 175 -14.90 29.64 -17.26
N SER A 176 -15.42 28.46 -16.92
CA SER A 176 -16.82 28.12 -17.15
C SER A 176 -17.81 28.92 -16.29
N GLN A 177 -17.38 29.43 -15.14
CA GLN A 177 -18.22 30.23 -14.23
C GLN A 177 -18.28 31.70 -14.63
N SER A 178 -17.22 32.25 -15.22
CA SER A 178 -17.27 33.54 -15.92
C SER A 178 -17.91 33.33 -17.28
N ASN A 179 -19.10 33.87 -17.52
CA ASN A 179 -19.94 33.62 -18.71
C ASN A 179 -19.35 34.14 -20.06
N THR A 180 -18.08 33.86 -20.35
CA THR A 180 -17.34 34.38 -21.50
C THR A 180 -16.57 33.24 -22.16
N GLN A 181 -17.08 32.85 -23.33
CA GLN A 181 -16.43 32.04 -24.37
C GLN A 181 -16.41 30.52 -24.20
N LYS A 182 -16.47 29.88 -25.38
CA LYS A 182 -16.95 28.52 -25.66
C LYS A 182 -16.03 27.45 -25.04
N ALA A 183 -16.62 26.30 -24.70
CA ALA A 183 -15.94 25.11 -24.17
C ALA A 183 -14.81 24.52 -25.06
N ASP A 184 -14.59 25.10 -26.26
CA ASP A 184 -13.63 24.63 -27.27
C ASP A 184 -12.41 25.57 -27.44
N GLU A 185 -12.23 26.60 -26.59
CA GLU A 185 -11.00 27.41 -26.65
C GLU A 185 -9.79 26.57 -26.18
N GLU A 186 -8.88 26.27 -27.10
CA GLU A 186 -7.59 25.65 -26.83
C GLU A 186 -6.93 26.31 -25.61
N ILE A 187 -6.51 25.49 -24.64
CA ILE A 187 -5.73 25.96 -23.50
C ILE A 187 -4.47 26.61 -24.07
N ASN A 188 -4.38 27.94 -23.98
CA ASN A 188 -3.17 28.65 -24.37
C ASN A 188 -2.03 28.27 -23.41
N LEU A 189 -1.23 27.28 -23.82
CA LEU A 189 -0.08 26.74 -23.08
C LEU A 189 1.02 27.78 -22.83
N ASN A 190 0.93 28.97 -23.42
CA ASN A 190 1.89 30.06 -23.24
C ASN A 190 1.51 31.04 -22.12
N GLN A 191 0.41 30.80 -21.40
CA GLN A 191 0.10 31.61 -20.22
C GLN A 191 1.08 31.31 -19.08
N PRO A 192 1.57 32.35 -18.38
CA PRO A 192 2.48 32.15 -17.26
C PRO A 192 1.77 31.39 -16.14
N PHE A 193 2.49 30.46 -15.51
CA PHE A 193 1.97 29.66 -14.41
C PHE A 193 1.57 30.57 -13.24
N HIS A 194 0.34 30.43 -12.76
CA HIS A 194 -0.19 31.21 -11.63
C HIS A 194 0.23 30.56 -10.29
N PRO A 195 1.13 31.16 -9.49
CA PRO A 195 1.66 30.54 -8.28
C PRO A 195 0.59 30.27 -7.20
N GLU A 196 -0.46 31.10 -7.16
CA GLU A 196 -1.55 30.93 -6.19
C GLU A 196 -2.45 29.75 -6.56
N ILE A 197 -2.75 29.55 -7.84
CA ILE A 197 -3.53 28.38 -8.30
C ILE A 197 -2.70 27.10 -8.13
N GLU A 198 -1.39 27.16 -8.36
CA GLU A 198 -0.45 26.05 -8.07
C GLU A 198 -0.53 25.61 -6.62
N ARG A 199 -0.46 26.57 -5.70
CA ARG A 199 -0.54 26.33 -4.26
C ARG A 199 -1.87 25.69 -3.88
N GLN A 200 -2.98 26.22 -4.40
CA GLN A 200 -4.31 25.65 -4.19
C GLN A 200 -4.43 24.23 -4.75
N ALA A 201 -3.85 23.96 -5.91
CA ALA A 201 -3.80 22.62 -6.50
C ALA A 201 -3.01 21.66 -5.61
N ARG A 202 -1.82 22.03 -5.12
CA ARG A 202 -1.04 21.22 -4.17
C ARG A 202 -1.80 20.96 -2.88
N GLU A 203 -2.49 21.95 -2.34
CA GLU A 203 -3.29 21.79 -1.11
C GLU A 203 -4.44 20.81 -1.32
N LYS A 204 -5.15 20.88 -2.46
CA LYS A 204 -6.18 19.90 -2.82
C LYS A 204 -5.61 18.50 -2.98
N VAL A 205 -4.47 18.35 -3.68
CA VAL A 205 -3.78 17.07 -3.81
C VAL A 205 -3.38 16.53 -2.44
N ALA A 206 -2.85 17.37 -1.55
CA ALA A 206 -2.48 16.97 -0.20
C ALA A 206 -3.67 16.49 0.65
N GLN A 207 -4.88 17.03 0.43
CA GLN A 207 -6.08 16.57 1.13
C GLN A 207 -6.46 15.14 0.76
N ASN A 208 -6.17 14.68 -0.46
CA ASN A 208 -6.44 13.31 -0.88
C ASN A 208 -5.62 12.27 -0.09
N PHE A 209 -4.48 12.66 0.47
CA PHE A 209 -3.60 11.78 1.26
C PHE A 209 -3.86 11.83 2.78
N LYS A 210 -4.79 12.67 3.24
CA LYS A 210 -5.16 12.79 4.67
C LYS A 210 -6.41 11.98 5.05
N ARG A 211 -7.07 11.36 4.07
CA ARG A 211 -8.24 10.50 4.26
C ARG A 211 -7.81 9.09 4.58
#